data_AF-A0A952X4I9-F1
#
_entry.id   AF-A0A952X4I9-F1
#
_cell.length_a   1.000
_cell.length_b   1.000
_cell.length_c   1.000
_cell.angle_alpha   90.00
_cell.angle_beta   90.00
_cell.angle_gamma   90.00
#
_symmetry.space_group_name_H-M   'P 1'
#
loop_
_entity.id
_entity.type
_entity.pdbx_description
1 polymer ?
#
loop_
_entity_poly.entity_id
_entity_poly.type
_entity_poly.pdbx_seq_one_letter_code
_entity_poly.pdbx_strand_id
1 'polypeptide(L)'
;MNQNTTSFAGARAWARRWDRWIGPLLIAAILGLWIDTRFRASSSDVAMPPKVDMEQEGELFLTPGGLYTAADIAANGGRTSSEAFAGFQAKHDRNPQPGDPLCPITGTKANPACAWIVGGREYLFCCPPCVDEWVRIARERPEDIRLPEEFVQPGAP
;
A
#
# COMPACT_ATOMS: atom_id res chain seq x y z
N MET A 1 -35.46 -43.02 -29.03
CA MET A 1 -36.53 -43.75 -28.31
C MET A 1 -35.93 -45.10 -27.92
N ASN A 2 -35.94 -45.63 -26.71
CA ASN A 2 -36.57 -45.25 -25.45
C ASN A 2 -35.98 -46.18 -24.34
N GLN A 3 -35.80 -45.62 -23.13
CA GLN A 3 -36.11 -46.21 -21.82
C GLN A 3 -35.13 -47.18 -21.12
N ASN A 4 -34.84 -46.73 -19.89
CA ASN A 4 -34.19 -47.37 -18.75
C ASN A 4 -34.92 -48.59 -18.19
N THR A 5 -34.18 -49.30 -17.31
CA THR A 5 -34.54 -50.06 -16.07
C THR A 5 -33.79 -51.41 -16.10
N THR A 6 -33.18 -51.98 -15.05
CA THR A 6 -33.44 -52.00 -13.60
C THR A 6 -32.20 -52.51 -12.83
N SER A 7 -32.00 -51.99 -11.61
CA SER A 7 -31.42 -52.56 -10.36
C SER A 7 -30.48 -53.80 -10.39
N PHE A 8 -29.37 -53.71 -9.64
CA PHE A 8 -28.84 -54.83 -8.85
C PHE A 8 -28.36 -54.38 -7.46
N ALA A 9 -28.79 -55.15 -6.47
CA ALA A 9 -28.46 -55.07 -5.05
C ALA A 9 -27.25 -55.96 -4.69
N GLY A 10 -26.60 -55.68 -3.55
CA GLY A 10 -25.70 -56.60 -2.84
C GLY A 10 -24.42 -55.90 -2.34
N ALA A 11 -24.34 -55.37 -1.12
CA ALA A 11 -24.21 -56.02 0.20
C ALA A 11 -22.87 -56.73 0.47
N ARG A 12 -22.09 -56.17 1.43
CA ARG A 12 -21.37 -56.80 2.58
C ARG A 12 -20.09 -55.98 2.90
N ALA A 13 -20.13 -55.09 3.89
CA ALA A 13 -19.99 -55.33 5.34
C ALA A 13 -18.55 -55.61 5.79
N TRP A 14 -17.88 -54.63 6.42
CA TRP A 14 -16.94 -54.85 7.53
C TRP A 14 -17.09 -53.71 8.53
N ALA A 15 -17.78 -54.01 9.63
CA ALA A 15 -17.90 -53.19 10.82
C ALA A 15 -17.04 -53.79 11.94
N ARG A 16 -16.23 -52.97 12.61
CA ARG A 16 -15.68 -53.10 13.97
C ARG A 16 -15.24 -51.69 14.38
N ARG A 17 -15.48 -51.13 15.56
CA ARG A 17 -16.11 -51.60 16.80
C ARG A 17 -16.38 -50.35 17.68
N TRP A 18 -17.61 -50.15 18.13
CA TRP A 18 -18.09 -49.82 19.50
C TRP A 18 -17.27 -48.75 20.27
N ASP A 19 -17.83 -47.75 20.94
CA ASP A 19 -19.05 -47.75 21.73
C ASP A 19 -19.25 -46.30 22.23
N ARG A 20 -20.52 -45.89 22.37
CA ARG A 20 -21.10 -45.22 23.56
C ARG A 20 -20.41 -43.92 24.04
N TRP A 21 -21.05 -42.76 24.12
CA TRP A 21 -22.19 -42.44 24.99
C TRP A 21 -22.84 -41.10 24.55
N ILE A 22 -24.18 -41.07 24.51
CA ILE A 22 -25.12 -40.01 24.97
C ILE A 22 -24.64 -38.55 24.85
N GLY A 23 -25.30 -37.60 24.19
CA GLY A 23 -26.68 -37.45 23.75
C GLY A 23 -26.88 -35.94 23.45
N PRO A 24 -27.83 -35.58 22.58
CA PRO A 24 -27.91 -34.28 21.92
C PRO A 24 -28.74 -33.25 22.72
N LEU A 25 -28.63 -31.98 22.30
CA LEU A 25 -29.57 -30.84 22.43
C LEU A 25 -28.88 -29.60 23.02
N LEU A 26 -28.57 -28.61 22.18
CA LEU A 26 -29.30 -27.33 22.15
C LEU A 26 -28.71 -26.38 21.09
N ILE A 27 -29.64 -25.77 20.37
CA ILE A 27 -29.50 -24.84 19.25
C ILE A 27 -29.35 -23.41 19.80
N ALA A 28 -28.37 -22.65 19.31
CA ALA A 28 -28.39 -21.18 19.17
C ALA A 28 -27.14 -20.77 18.34
N ALA A 29 -27.25 -20.49 17.04
CA ALA A 29 -27.66 -19.20 16.46
C ALA A 29 -26.54 -18.13 16.49
N ILE A 30 -26.25 -17.61 15.28
CA ILE A 30 -25.74 -16.26 14.96
C ILE A 30 -24.23 -16.14 14.64
N LEU A 31 -24.00 -15.92 13.33
CA LEU A 31 -22.95 -15.12 12.70
C LEU A 31 -22.29 -14.09 13.62
N GLY A 32 -20.97 -14.18 13.80
CA GLY A 32 -20.21 -13.08 14.38
C GLY A 32 -18.83 -13.50 14.85
N LEU A 33 -17.85 -13.50 13.94
CA LEU A 33 -16.46 -13.08 14.23
C LEU A 33 -15.70 -12.91 12.89
N TRP A 34 -16.25 -12.05 12.02
CA TRP A 34 -15.45 -11.34 11.02
C TRP A 34 -14.88 -10.10 11.71
N ILE A 35 -13.57 -9.92 11.59
CA ILE A 35 -12.87 -8.63 11.58
C ILE A 35 -12.67 -7.91 12.92
N ASP A 36 -11.47 -7.34 13.00
CA ASP A 36 -10.96 -6.26 13.84
C ASP A 36 -10.54 -6.56 15.29
N THR A 37 -9.23 -6.55 15.50
CA THR A 37 -8.59 -5.73 16.55
C THR A 37 -7.06 -5.84 16.45
N ARG A 38 -6.46 -5.32 15.37
CA ARG A 38 -5.08 -4.78 15.41
C ARG A 38 -4.89 -3.63 14.42
N PHE A 39 -5.78 -2.64 14.46
CA PHE A 39 -5.40 -1.30 14.01
C PHE A 39 -4.45 -0.73 15.06
N ARG A 40 -3.16 -1.07 14.94
CA ARG A 40 -2.11 -0.36 15.67
C ARG A 40 -1.93 0.96 14.94
N ALA A 41 -2.57 2.01 15.46
CA ALA A 41 -2.23 3.38 15.10
C ALA A 41 -0.73 3.56 15.38
N SER A 42 0.08 3.55 14.31
CA SER A 42 1.49 3.89 14.38
C SER A 42 1.59 5.41 14.40
N SER A 43 1.59 6.01 15.59
CA SER A 43 2.09 7.37 15.76
C SER A 43 3.62 7.33 15.74
N SER A 44 4.20 7.03 14.58
CA SER A 44 5.62 7.27 14.35
C SER A 44 5.76 8.74 14.01
N ASP A 45 6.44 9.51 14.86
CA ASP A 45 7.09 10.75 14.45
C ASP A 45 8.07 10.40 13.32
N VAL A 46 7.59 10.38 12.08
CA VAL A 46 8.45 10.10 10.93
C VAL A 46 9.34 11.33 10.75
N ALA A 47 10.58 11.21 11.22
CA ALA A 47 11.62 12.19 10.99
C ALA A 47 11.81 12.41 9.48
N MET A 48 12.07 13.65 9.07
CA MET A 48 12.34 13.93 7.66
C MET A 48 13.60 13.17 7.22
N PRO A 49 13.59 12.51 6.05
CA PRO A 49 14.78 11.86 5.54
C PRO A 49 15.87 12.89 5.25
N PRO A 50 17.16 12.52 5.39
CA PRO A 50 18.25 13.37 4.94
C PRO A 50 18.20 13.55 3.42
N LYS A 51 18.64 14.72 2.93
CA LYS A 51 18.82 14.96 1.50
C LYS A 51 19.99 14.10 0.99
N VAL A 52 19.83 13.47 -0.17
CA VAL A 52 20.91 12.78 -0.88
C VAL A 52 21.91 13.82 -1.43
N ASP A 53 23.21 13.51 -1.39
CA ASP A 53 24.22 14.42 -1.93
C ASP A 53 24.13 14.58 -3.46
N MET A 54 24.76 15.61 -4.02
CA MET A 54 24.59 15.98 -5.44
C MET A 54 25.06 14.90 -6.42
N GLU A 55 26.09 14.13 -6.07
CA GLU A 55 26.63 13.09 -6.97
C GLU A 55 25.70 11.88 -6.99
N GLN A 56 25.27 11.42 -5.81
CA GLN A 56 24.31 10.33 -5.66
C GLN A 56 22.94 10.70 -6.20
N GLU A 57 22.58 11.98 -6.17
CA GLU A 57 21.31 12.48 -6.68
C GLU A 57 21.18 12.28 -8.20
N GLY A 58 22.25 12.52 -8.96
CA GLY A 58 22.26 12.26 -10.41
C GLY A 58 21.96 10.79 -10.72
N GLU A 59 22.66 9.87 -10.04
CA GLU A 59 22.40 8.43 -10.17
C GLU A 59 20.99 8.07 -9.72
N LEU A 60 20.48 8.70 -8.65
CA LEU A 60 19.15 8.43 -8.11
C LEU A 60 18.04 8.75 -9.12
N PHE A 61 18.12 9.92 -9.76
CA PHE A 61 17.04 10.50 -10.55
C PHE A 61 17.17 10.31 -12.06
N LEU A 62 18.38 10.07 -12.58
CA LEU A 62 18.65 10.01 -14.02
C LEU A 62 18.92 8.59 -14.53
N THR A 63 18.92 7.60 -13.64
CA THR A 63 19.06 6.18 -13.99
C THR A 63 17.78 5.42 -13.65
N PRO A 64 17.13 4.72 -14.61
CA PRO A 64 15.95 3.90 -14.33
C PRO A 64 16.25 2.76 -13.34
N GLY A 65 15.24 2.36 -12.55
CA GLY A 65 15.31 1.20 -11.68
C GLY A 65 13.97 0.88 -11.02
N GLY A 66 13.70 -0.40 -10.75
CA GLY A 66 12.44 -0.82 -10.13
C GLY A 66 11.20 -0.28 -10.86
N LEU A 67 10.34 0.43 -10.13
CA LEU A 67 9.14 1.10 -10.64
C LEU A 67 9.44 2.48 -11.27
N TYR A 68 10.63 3.05 -11.05
CA TYR A 68 11.02 4.34 -11.61
C TYR A 68 11.66 4.15 -12.99
N THR A 69 10.91 4.49 -14.04
CA THR A 69 11.23 4.15 -15.42
C THR A 69 11.86 5.31 -16.20
N ALA A 70 12.43 5.02 -17.38
CA ALA A 70 12.87 6.06 -18.31
C ALA A 70 11.73 7.02 -18.73
N ALA A 71 10.49 6.52 -18.78
CA ALA A 71 9.32 7.35 -19.06
C ALA A 71 9.04 8.33 -17.92
N ASP A 72 9.21 7.91 -16.65
CA ASP A 72 9.06 8.78 -15.49
C ASP A 72 10.16 9.86 -15.48
N ILE A 73 11.40 9.48 -15.75
CA ILE A 73 12.53 10.43 -15.85
C ILE A 73 12.21 11.50 -16.91
N ALA A 74 11.76 11.08 -18.09
CA ALA A 74 11.37 12.01 -19.15
C ALA A 74 10.18 12.90 -18.73
N ALA A 75 9.16 12.32 -18.08
CA ALA A 75 7.99 13.05 -17.61
C ALA A 75 8.31 14.08 -16.51
N ASN A 76 9.32 13.80 -15.68
CA ASN A 76 9.84 14.73 -14.68
C ASN A 76 10.80 15.80 -15.26
N GLY A 77 11.12 15.71 -16.56
CA GLY A 77 11.97 16.66 -17.27
C GLY A 77 13.46 16.32 -17.24
N GLY A 78 13.85 15.09 -16.89
CA GLY A 78 15.25 14.66 -16.91
C GLY A 78 16.14 15.43 -15.94
N ARG A 79 15.60 15.78 -14.77
CA ARG A 79 16.23 16.64 -13.76
C ARG A 79 16.19 15.97 -12.38
N THR A 80 17.05 16.44 -11.49
CA THR A 80 17.07 16.01 -10.08
C THR A 80 16.04 16.75 -9.22
N SER A 81 15.83 16.32 -7.98
CA SER A 81 14.95 17.05 -7.05
C SER A 81 15.52 18.42 -6.67
N SER A 82 16.85 18.54 -6.51
CA SER A 82 17.53 19.81 -6.24
C SER A 82 17.33 20.82 -7.37
N GLU A 83 17.38 20.37 -8.63
CA GLU A 83 17.13 21.22 -9.80
C GLU A 83 15.65 21.60 -9.91
N ALA A 84 14.76 20.63 -9.72
CA ALA A 84 13.32 20.83 -9.86
C ALA A 84 12.73 21.77 -8.81
N PHE A 85 13.28 21.75 -7.60
CA PHE A 85 12.75 22.45 -6.43
C PHE A 85 13.75 23.48 -5.87
N ALA A 86 14.60 24.05 -6.73
CA ALA A 86 15.54 25.09 -6.33
C ALA A 86 14.81 26.26 -5.65
N GLY A 87 15.23 26.61 -4.43
CA GLY A 87 14.63 27.68 -3.62
C GLY A 87 13.30 27.33 -2.96
N PHE A 88 12.83 26.08 -3.06
CA PHE A 88 11.59 25.64 -2.44
C PHE A 88 11.63 25.76 -0.90
N GLN A 89 10.52 26.25 -0.33
CA GLN A 89 10.35 26.41 1.12
C GLN A 89 9.34 25.38 1.64
N ALA A 90 9.82 24.42 2.41
CA ALA A 90 8.98 23.38 3.00
C ALA A 90 8.22 23.90 4.23
N LYS A 91 6.91 23.64 4.29
CA LYS A 91 6.05 24.05 5.42
C LYS A 91 6.00 23.02 6.54
N HIS A 92 6.15 21.72 6.21
CA HIS A 92 6.06 20.61 7.15
C HIS A 92 4.83 20.67 8.08
N ASP A 93 3.66 20.95 7.51
CA ASP A 93 2.42 21.05 8.27
C ASP A 93 1.95 19.67 8.73
N ARG A 94 2.04 19.43 10.04
CA ARG A 94 1.67 18.17 10.71
C ARG A 94 0.19 18.08 11.08
N ASN A 95 -0.64 19.04 10.69
CA ASN A 95 -2.06 19.05 10.99
C ASN A 95 -2.92 19.09 9.71
N PRO A 96 -2.79 18.08 8.82
CA PRO A 96 -3.61 17.99 7.62
C PRO A 96 -5.09 17.89 8.01
N GLN A 97 -5.95 18.57 7.25
CA GLN A 97 -7.39 18.49 7.37
C GLN A 97 -7.93 17.35 6.50
N PRO A 98 -9.11 16.78 6.83
CA PRO A 98 -9.81 15.86 5.94
C PRO A 98 -9.82 16.30 4.47
N GLY A 99 -9.42 15.39 3.58
CA GLY A 99 -9.29 15.65 2.14
C GLY A 99 -7.97 16.31 1.72
N ASP A 100 -7.11 16.73 2.64
CA ASP A 100 -5.78 17.23 2.28
C ASP A 100 -4.91 16.09 1.73
N PRO A 101 -4.10 16.37 0.69
CA PRO A 101 -3.10 15.42 0.21
C PRO A 101 -1.99 15.26 1.25
N LEU A 102 -1.54 14.03 1.42
CA LEU A 102 -0.49 13.65 2.37
C LEU A 102 0.81 13.32 1.64
N CYS A 103 1.93 13.66 2.27
CA CYS A 103 3.23 13.21 1.82
C CYS A 103 3.36 11.69 2.07
N PRO A 104 3.68 10.87 1.05
CA PRO A 104 3.80 9.42 1.20
C PRO A 104 4.86 8.97 2.20
N ILE A 105 5.88 9.80 2.43
CA ILE A 105 6.98 9.49 3.36
C ILE A 105 6.58 9.77 4.80
N THR A 106 5.95 10.91 5.06
CA THR A 106 5.88 11.48 6.41
C THR A 106 4.47 11.55 6.97
N GLY A 107 3.45 11.42 6.11
CA GLY A 107 2.05 11.65 6.47
C GLY A 107 1.70 13.11 6.78
N THR A 108 2.62 14.06 6.61
CA THR A 108 2.33 15.50 6.75
C THR A 108 1.60 16.02 5.52
N LYS A 109 0.94 17.18 5.62
CA LYS A 109 0.29 17.83 4.47
C LYS A 109 1.30 18.05 3.33
N ALA A 110 0.99 17.51 2.16
CA ALA A 110 1.80 17.68 0.96
C ALA A 110 1.66 19.10 0.40
N ASN A 111 2.67 19.54 -0.34
CA ASN A 111 2.64 20.80 -1.07
C ASN A 111 2.33 20.50 -2.56
N PRO A 112 1.26 21.04 -3.15
CA PRO A 112 0.95 20.86 -4.56
C PRO A 112 2.07 21.28 -5.53
N ALA A 113 2.96 22.17 -5.09
CA ALA A 113 4.12 22.59 -5.88
C ALA A 113 5.31 21.61 -5.80
N CYS A 114 5.24 20.58 -4.95
CA CYS A 114 6.26 19.54 -4.82
C CYS A 114 5.68 18.21 -5.31
N ALA A 115 5.55 18.09 -6.63
CA ALA A 115 5.01 16.93 -7.32
C ALA A 115 6.11 16.15 -8.05
N TRP A 116 6.02 14.82 -8.07
CA TRP A 116 6.95 13.95 -8.81
C TRP A 116 6.22 12.75 -9.41
N ILE A 117 6.64 12.34 -10.61
CA ILE A 117 6.07 11.18 -11.30
C ILE A 117 6.91 9.92 -11.01
N VAL A 118 6.25 8.84 -10.61
CA VAL A 118 6.84 7.52 -10.39
C VAL A 118 5.84 6.46 -10.87
N GLY A 119 6.27 5.52 -11.72
CA GLY A 119 5.39 4.47 -12.24
C GLY A 119 4.22 5.01 -13.05
N GLY A 120 4.42 6.13 -13.76
CA GLY A 120 3.39 6.83 -14.53
C GLY A 120 2.34 7.56 -13.69
N ARG A 121 2.56 7.73 -12.38
CA ARG A 121 1.62 8.36 -11.45
C ARG A 121 2.25 9.56 -10.77
N GLU A 122 1.47 10.63 -10.61
CA GLU A 122 1.89 11.83 -9.90
C GLU A 122 1.69 11.65 -8.39
N TYR A 123 2.72 11.97 -7.62
CA TYR A 123 2.73 11.98 -6.16
C TYR A 123 3.05 13.37 -5.65
N LEU A 124 2.45 13.76 -4.52
CA LEU A 124 2.69 15.06 -3.88
C LEU A 124 3.48 14.88 -2.59
N PHE A 125 4.47 15.74 -2.37
CA PHE A 125 5.39 15.65 -1.24
C PHE A 125 5.38 16.94 -0.42
N CYS A 126 5.77 16.84 0.85
CA CYS A 126 5.91 18.03 1.69
C CYS A 126 7.23 18.79 1.43
N CYS A 127 8.25 18.11 0.90
CA CYS A 127 9.58 18.68 0.64
C CYS A 127 10.45 17.80 -0.31
N PRO A 128 11.51 18.37 -0.91
CA PRO A 128 12.38 17.65 -1.83
C PRO A 128 13.07 16.39 -1.27
N PRO A 129 13.56 16.34 0.00
CA PRO A 129 14.12 15.10 0.55
C PRO A 129 13.14 13.92 0.58
N CYS A 130 11.82 14.18 0.66
CA CYS A 130 10.83 13.11 0.56
C CYS A 130 10.70 12.57 -0.87
N VAL A 131 11.01 13.38 -1.89
CA VAL A 131 11.07 12.92 -3.28
C VAL A 131 12.25 11.96 -3.44
N ASP A 132 13.42 12.30 -2.90
CA ASP A 132 14.61 11.43 -2.92
C ASP A 132 14.29 10.07 -2.31
N GLU A 133 13.70 10.08 -1.11
CA GLU A 133 13.32 8.88 -0.39
C GLU A 133 12.32 8.03 -1.20
N TRP A 134 11.32 8.66 -1.81
CA TRP A 134 10.29 7.95 -2.56
C TRP A 134 10.83 7.34 -3.85
N VAL A 135 11.69 8.06 -4.59
CA VAL A 135 12.35 7.52 -5.79
C VAL A 135 13.26 6.36 -5.40
N ARG A 136 13.98 6.46 -4.27
CA ARG A 136 14.81 5.36 -3.77
C ARG A 136 13.97 4.12 -3.44
N ILE A 137 12.86 4.28 -2.71
CA ILE A 137 11.92 3.18 -2.43
C ILE A 137 11.39 2.58 -3.73
N ALA A 138 10.96 3.41 -4.70
CA ALA A 138 10.44 2.93 -5.96
C ALA A 138 11.45 2.11 -6.77
N ARG A 139 12.74 2.44 -6.68
CA ARG A 139 13.82 1.71 -7.33
C ARG A 139 14.17 0.41 -6.62
N GLU A 140 14.28 0.45 -5.30
CA GLU A 140 14.84 -0.64 -4.49
C GLU A 140 13.78 -1.63 -3.98
N ARG A 141 12.57 -1.13 -3.70
CA ARG A 141 11.45 -1.85 -3.06
C ARG A 141 10.13 -1.41 -3.71
N PRO A 142 9.93 -1.65 -5.02
CA PRO A 142 8.76 -1.19 -5.76
C PRO A 142 7.42 -1.69 -5.18
N GLU A 143 7.42 -2.82 -4.47
CA GLU A 143 6.25 -3.37 -3.76
C GLU A 143 5.75 -2.51 -2.59
N ASP A 144 6.60 -1.64 -2.04
CA ASP A 144 6.23 -0.71 -0.95
C ASP A 144 5.53 0.55 -1.49
N ILE A 145 5.51 0.77 -2.81
CA ILE A 145 4.86 1.92 -3.44
C ILE A 145 3.35 1.69 -3.52
N ARG A 146 2.61 2.46 -2.73
CA ARG A 146 1.14 2.52 -2.73
C ARG A 146 0.62 3.51 -3.78
N LEU A 147 -0.69 3.46 -4.05
CA LEU A 147 -1.33 4.35 -5.02
C LEU A 147 -1.45 5.79 -4.48
N PRO A 148 -1.35 6.84 -5.33
CA PRO A 148 -1.49 8.23 -4.91
C PRO A 148 -2.78 8.53 -4.15
N GLU A 149 -3.88 7.88 -4.55
CA GLU A 149 -5.21 8.08 -3.97
C GLU A 149 -5.31 7.59 -2.51
N GLU A 150 -4.35 6.77 -2.07
CA GLU A 150 -4.26 6.30 -0.69
C GLU A 150 -3.61 7.32 0.25
N PHE A 151 -3.04 8.40 -0.28
CA PHE A 151 -2.35 9.44 0.48
C PHE A 151 -3.22 10.69 0.63
N VAL A 152 -4.41 10.49 1.18
CA VAL A 152 -5.37 11.57 1.49
C VAL A 152 -5.78 11.44 2.95
N GLN A 153 -5.79 12.57 3.67
CA GLN A 153 -6.24 12.60 5.05
C GLN A 153 -7.73 12.17 5.11
N PRO A 154 -8.07 11.07 5.81
CA PRO A 154 -9.44 10.63 5.89
C PRO A 154 -10.34 11.65 6.61
N GLY A 155 -11.62 11.65 6.24
CA GLY A 155 -12.68 12.29 7.01
C GLY A 155 -12.71 11.80 8.45
N ALA A 156 -13.06 12.68 9.39
CA ALA A 156 -13.49 12.23 10.70
C ALA A 156 -14.71 11.29 10.51
N PRO A 157 -14.77 10.15 11.22
CA PRO A 157 -15.90 9.23 11.15
C PRO A 157 -17.21 9.88 11.62
#